data_AF-A0A7V6DZ50-F1
#
_entry.id   AF-A0A7V6DZ50-F1
#
_cell.length_a   1.000
_cell.length_b   1.000
_cell.length_c   1.000
_cell.angle_alpha   90.00
_cell.angle_beta   90.00
_cell.angle_gamma   90.00
#
_symmetry.space_group_name_H-M   'P 1'
#
loop_
_entity.id
_entity.type
_entity.pdbx_description
1 polymer ?
#
loop_
_entity_poly.entity_id
_entity_poly.type
_entity_poly.pdbx_seq_one_letter_code
_entity_poly.pdbx_strand_id
1 'polypeptide(L)'
;MANDTLYLIDAYGLIYRSYYAFIRRPVFNSKGLNTSAIYGFMTTLEEIIRREKPAYLAVLFDPPGKTFREELYPLYKANRQETPEAIKTSVPYIKTIVHAMNIPAIEVEGYEADDLAGTLAYKAAGEGFQVRLVTSDKDYGQL
;
A
#
# COMPACT_ATOMS: atom_id res chain seq x y z
N MET A 1 8.50 25.98 -11.00
CA MET A 1 8.98 24.61 -11.31
C MET A 1 7.75 23.72 -11.38
N ALA A 2 7.71 22.75 -12.28
CA ALA A 2 6.59 21.80 -12.32
C ALA A 2 6.51 21.09 -10.97
N ASN A 3 5.32 20.64 -10.59
CA ASN A 3 5.01 20.16 -9.25
C ASN A 3 5.75 18.84 -8.94
N ASP A 4 6.98 18.92 -8.40
CA ASP A 4 7.85 17.78 -8.06
C ASP A 4 7.40 17.10 -6.75
N THR A 5 6.14 16.67 -6.73
CA THR A 5 5.56 15.95 -5.59
C THR A 5 5.67 14.44 -5.80
N LEU A 6 6.33 13.76 -4.87
CA LEU A 6 6.39 12.30 -4.77
C LEU A 6 5.26 11.79 -3.87
N TYR A 7 4.42 10.93 -4.43
CA TYR A 7 3.39 10.21 -3.68
C TYR A 7 3.86 8.80 -3.35
N LEU A 8 3.82 8.44 -2.07
CA LEU A 8 4.11 7.10 -1.58
C LEU A 8 2.84 6.53 -0.94
N ILE A 9 2.30 5.49 -1.56
CA ILE A 9 1.05 4.85 -1.12
C ILE A 9 1.38 3.61 -0.32
N ASP A 10 0.92 3.56 0.93
CA ASP A 10 0.87 2.32 1.71
C ASP A 10 -0.27 1.43 1.18
N ALA A 11 0.10 0.30 0.58
CA ALA A 11 -0.85 -0.59 -0.05
C ALA A 11 -1.82 -1.23 0.96
N TYR A 12 -1.29 -1.77 2.06
CA TYR A 12 -2.10 -2.59 2.96
C TYR A 12 -3.15 -1.75 3.69
N GLY A 13 -2.84 -0.51 4.07
CA GLY A 13 -3.83 0.40 4.63
C GLY A 13 -5.06 0.57 3.71
N LEU A 14 -4.82 0.80 2.41
CA LEU A 14 -5.89 0.94 1.41
C LEU A 14 -6.62 -0.37 1.11
N ILE A 15 -5.90 -1.49 1.07
CA ILE A 15 -6.44 -2.83 0.81
C ILE A 15 -7.40 -3.26 1.93
N TYR A 16 -6.97 -3.13 3.18
CA TYR A 16 -7.82 -3.44 4.34
C TYR A 16 -9.04 -2.55 4.40
N ARG A 17 -8.87 -1.23 4.20
CA ARG A 17 -9.99 -0.29 4.14
C ARG A 17 -11.00 -0.69 3.08
N SER A 18 -10.52 -1.07 1.90
CA SER A 18 -11.35 -1.49 0.78
C SER A 18 -12.10 -2.78 1.08
N TYR A 19 -11.41 -3.80 1.60
CA TYR A 19 -12.03 -5.06 2.00
C TYR A 19 -13.17 -4.84 3.01
N TYR A 20 -12.90 -4.09 4.09
CA TYR A 20 -13.88 -3.87 5.14
C TYR A 20 -15.05 -2.98 4.71
N ALA A 21 -14.86 -2.06 3.76
CA ALA A 21 -15.94 -1.28 3.18
C ALA A 21 -16.99 -2.15 2.46
N PHE A 22 -16.57 -3.26 1.86
CA PHE A 22 -17.43 -4.19 1.11
C PHE A 22 -17.78 -5.47 1.88
N ILE A 23 -17.35 -5.64 3.14
CA ILE A 23 -17.51 -6.92 3.87
C ILE A 23 -18.98 -7.38 3.97
N ARG A 24 -19.94 -6.44 4.05
CA ARG A 24 -21.38 -6.76 4.11
C ARG A 24 -21.99 -7.06 2.74
N ARG A 25 -21.37 -6.61 1.65
CA ARG A 25 -21.82 -6.80 0.26
C ARG A 25 -20.60 -6.99 -0.65
N PRO A 26 -19.94 -8.17 -0.58
CA PRO A 26 -18.72 -8.39 -1.34
C PRO A 26 -19.00 -8.43 -2.84
N VAL A 27 -18.04 -7.96 -3.61
CA VAL A 27 -18.07 -7.98 -5.08
C VAL A 27 -17.34 -9.23 -5.56
N PHE A 28 -17.94 -9.96 -6.51
CA PHE A 28 -17.35 -11.15 -7.11
C PHE A 28 -17.32 -11.03 -8.63
N ASN A 29 -16.31 -11.62 -9.26
CA ASN A 29 -16.30 -11.77 -10.71
C ASN A 29 -17.08 -13.03 -11.17
N SER A 30 -17.19 -13.23 -12.48
CA SER A 30 -17.92 -14.37 -13.07
C SER A 30 -17.34 -15.75 -12.73
N LYS A 31 -16.12 -15.81 -12.20
CA LYS A 31 -15.44 -17.04 -11.75
C LYS A 31 -15.57 -17.26 -10.24
N GLY A 32 -16.32 -16.41 -9.53
CA GLY A 32 -16.51 -16.52 -8.08
C GLY A 32 -15.34 -16.00 -7.23
N LEU A 33 -14.36 -15.31 -7.82
CA LEU A 33 -13.29 -14.65 -7.05
C LEU A 33 -13.86 -13.39 -6.39
N ASN A 34 -13.64 -13.24 -5.09
CA ASN A 34 -13.95 -12.01 -4.37
C ASN A 34 -12.98 -10.90 -4.82
N THR A 35 -13.49 -9.88 -5.51
CA THR A 35 -12.71 -8.77 -6.04
C THR A 35 -12.88 -7.48 -5.23
N SER A 36 -13.48 -7.55 -4.04
CA SER A 36 -13.81 -6.36 -3.24
C SER A 36 -12.59 -5.50 -2.90
N ALA A 37 -11.51 -6.14 -2.42
CA ALA A 37 -10.28 -5.44 -2.07
C ALA A 37 -9.59 -4.86 -3.31
N ILE A 38 -9.55 -5.62 -4.42
CA ILE A 38 -9.01 -5.17 -5.71
C ILE A 38 -9.79 -3.93 -6.20
N TYR A 39 -11.12 -4.03 -6.26
CA TYR A 39 -11.98 -2.97 -6.77
C TYR A 39 -11.83 -1.68 -5.95
N GLY A 40 -11.93 -1.76 -4.62
CA GLY A 40 -11.82 -0.57 -3.77
C GLY A 40 -10.42 0.05 -3.79
N PHE A 41 -9.36 -0.77 -3.83
CA PHE A 41 -7.99 -0.28 -3.93
C PHE A 41 -7.77 0.46 -5.25
N MET A 42 -8.13 -0.16 -6.37
CA MET A 42 -7.94 0.45 -7.69
C MET A 42 -8.78 1.71 -7.87
N THR A 43 -10.02 1.73 -7.36
CA THR A 43 -10.87 2.93 -7.39
C THR A 43 -10.23 4.09 -6.63
N THR A 44 -9.69 3.81 -5.43
CA THR A 44 -8.99 4.82 -4.64
C THR A 44 -7.74 5.32 -5.37
N LEU A 45 -6.93 4.40 -5.90
CA LEU A 45 -5.69 4.73 -6.60
C LEU A 45 -5.96 5.61 -7.82
N GLU A 46 -6.94 5.24 -8.65
CA GLU A 46 -7.37 6.02 -9.81
C GLU A 46 -7.87 7.41 -9.40
N GLU A 47 -8.63 7.50 -8.30
CA GLU A 47 -9.10 8.77 -7.78
C GLU A 47 -7.94 9.68 -7.35
N ILE A 48 -6.93 9.16 -6.65
CA ILE A 48 -5.72 9.90 -6.28
C ILE A 48 -5.00 10.39 -7.54
N ILE A 49 -4.76 9.51 -8.53
CA ILE A 49 -4.08 9.87 -9.77
C ILE A 49 -4.84 10.98 -10.50
N ARG A 50 -6.17 10.87 -10.61
CA ARG A 50 -7.01 11.84 -11.33
C ARG A 50 -7.07 13.20 -10.63
N ARG A 51 -7.24 13.22 -9.30
CA ARG A 51 -7.40 14.44 -8.52
C ARG A 51 -6.08 15.17 -8.32
N GLU A 52 -5.05 14.43 -7.92
CA GLU A 52 -3.78 15.01 -7.50
C GLU A 52 -2.78 15.16 -8.65
N LYS A 53 -2.94 14.38 -9.73
CA LYS A 53 -2.06 14.37 -10.91
C LYS A 53 -0.58 14.32 -10.53
N PRO A 54 -0.17 13.28 -9.76
CA PRO A 54 1.19 13.18 -9.25
C PRO A 54 2.19 13.09 -10.41
N ALA A 55 3.29 13.85 -10.32
CA ALA A 55 4.42 13.70 -11.24
C ALA A 55 5.17 12.39 -10.95
N TYR A 56 5.27 12.02 -9.66
CA TYR A 56 5.92 10.80 -9.19
C TYR A 56 5.01 10.06 -8.21
N LEU A 57 4.90 8.75 -8.38
CA LEU A 57 4.02 7.88 -7.60
C LEU A 57 4.65 6.51 -7.45
N ALA A 58 4.65 5.96 -6.24
CA ALA A 58 4.96 4.56 -5.98
C ALA A 58 3.97 3.96 -4.97
N VAL A 59 3.75 2.66 -5.09
CA VAL A 59 2.95 1.85 -4.15
C VAL A 59 3.90 0.95 -3.38
N LEU A 60 3.82 1.00 -2.05
CA LEU A 60 4.68 0.27 -1.12
C LEU A 60 3.91 -0.90 -0.53
N PHE A 61 4.51 -2.09 -0.57
CA PHE A 61 3.95 -3.31 0.00
C PHE A 61 4.85 -3.83 1.11
N ASP A 62 4.24 -4.45 2.12
CA ASP A 62 4.97 -5.31 3.04
C ASP A 62 5.41 -6.59 2.32
N PRO A 63 6.67 -7.02 2.47
CA PRO A 63 7.17 -8.25 1.88
C PRO A 63 6.50 -9.46 2.55
N PRO A 64 6.48 -10.63 1.88
CA PRO A 64 6.15 -11.87 2.55
C PRO A 64 7.25 -12.26 3.56
N GLY A 65 6.88 -12.96 4.62
CA GLY A 65 7.82 -13.50 5.59
C GLY A 65 8.03 -12.61 6.81
N LYS A 66 9.11 -12.88 7.54
CA LYS A 66 9.41 -12.17 8.78
C LYS A 66 10.20 -10.89 8.54
N THR A 67 9.98 -9.90 9.37
CA THR A 67 10.76 -8.66 9.38
C THR A 67 11.83 -8.69 10.47
N PHE A 68 12.82 -7.80 10.38
CA PHE A 68 13.84 -7.68 11.43
C PHE A 68 13.24 -7.38 12.81
N ARG A 69 12.05 -6.77 12.86
CA ARG A 69 11.31 -6.48 14.10
C ARG A 69 10.82 -7.75 14.78
N GLU A 70 10.36 -8.73 14.00
CA GLU A 70 9.93 -10.03 14.55
C GLU A 70 11.11 -10.88 15.01
N GLU A 71 12.28 -10.73 14.39
CA GLU A 71 13.53 -11.33 14.88
C GLU A 71 13.97 -10.72 16.21
N LEU A 72 13.86 -9.40 16.34
CA LEU A 72 14.22 -8.67 17.56
C LEU A 72 13.23 -8.90 18.71
N TYR A 73 11.93 -8.94 18.40
CA TYR A 73 10.85 -9.11 19.37
C TYR A 73 9.77 -10.05 18.82
N PRO A 74 9.76 -11.34 19.22
CA PRO A 74 8.82 -12.34 18.69
C PRO A 74 7.33 -12.06 18.92
N LEU A 75 6.99 -11.18 19.87
CA LEU A 75 5.60 -10.78 20.14
C LEU A 75 5.18 -9.52 19.37
N TYR A 76 6.06 -8.99 18.51
CA TYR A 76 5.73 -7.87 17.64
C TYR A 76 4.53 -8.24 16.75
N LYS A 77 3.50 -7.40 16.76
CA LYS A 77 2.22 -7.62 16.04
C LYS A 77 1.48 -8.94 16.37
N ALA A 78 1.86 -9.68 17.42
CA ALA A 78 1.23 -10.97 17.76
C ALA A 78 -0.27 -10.89 18.08
N ASN A 79 -0.77 -9.71 18.48
CA ASN A 79 -2.19 -9.47 18.73
C ASN A 79 -2.98 -9.06 17.48
N ARG A 80 -2.35 -8.95 16.29
CA ARG A 80 -3.06 -8.64 15.05
C ARG A 80 -3.89 -9.85 14.62
N GLN A 81 -5.08 -9.57 14.09
CA GLN A 81 -5.89 -10.61 13.44
C GLN A 81 -5.18 -11.11 12.19
N GLU A 82 -5.40 -12.38 11.85
CA GLU A 82 -4.89 -12.95 10.61
C GLU A 82 -5.46 -12.19 9.41
N THR A 83 -4.63 -12.01 8.38
CA THR A 83 -5.05 -11.39 7.13
C THR A 83 -6.16 -12.23 6.49
N PRO A 84 -7.35 -11.66 6.18
CA PRO A 84 -8.42 -12.38 5.50
C PRO A 84 -7.97 -12.99 4.16
N GLU A 85 -8.45 -14.20 3.83
CA GLU A 85 -8.08 -14.89 2.58
C GLU A 85 -8.44 -14.09 1.31
N ALA A 86 -9.54 -13.34 1.36
CA ALA A 86 -9.91 -12.43 0.28
C ALA A 86 -8.85 -11.33 0.04
N ILE A 87 -8.13 -10.89 1.07
CA ILE A 87 -7.01 -9.96 0.92
C ILE A 87 -5.79 -10.69 0.37
N LYS A 88 -5.40 -11.83 0.96
CA LYS A 88 -4.24 -12.62 0.49
C LYS A 88 -4.34 -12.95 -1.00
N THR A 89 -5.52 -13.39 -1.44
CA THR A 89 -5.80 -13.69 -2.86
C THR A 89 -5.86 -12.46 -3.76
N SER A 90 -6.17 -11.27 -3.22
CA SER A 90 -6.25 -10.01 -3.97
C SER A 90 -4.89 -9.37 -4.24
N VAL A 91 -3.94 -9.47 -3.30
CA VAL A 91 -2.63 -8.78 -3.39
C VAL A 91 -1.88 -9.07 -4.70
N PRO A 92 -1.75 -10.33 -5.19
CA PRO A 92 -1.07 -10.61 -6.45
C PRO A 92 -1.71 -9.92 -7.66
N TYR A 93 -3.05 -9.84 -7.70
CA TYR A 93 -3.76 -9.13 -8.77
C TYR A 93 -3.54 -7.63 -8.68
N ILE A 94 -3.56 -7.06 -7.47
CA ILE A 94 -3.30 -5.64 -7.27
C ILE A 94 -1.89 -5.28 -7.77
N LYS A 95 -0.86 -6.04 -7.38
CA LYS A 95 0.51 -5.85 -7.88
C LYS A 95 0.58 -5.93 -9.40
N THR A 96 -0.10 -6.91 -10.00
CA THR A 96 -0.15 -7.09 -11.46
C THR A 96 -0.78 -5.88 -12.16
N ILE A 97 -1.89 -5.35 -11.63
CA ILE A 97 -2.57 -4.19 -12.21
C ILE A 97 -1.74 -2.92 -12.04
N VAL A 98 -1.19 -2.67 -10.85
CA VAL A 98 -0.30 -1.53 -10.57
C VAL A 98 0.90 -1.52 -11.52
N HIS A 99 1.53 -2.68 -11.71
CA HIS A 99 2.62 -2.85 -12.67
C HIS A 99 2.15 -2.55 -14.11
N ALA A 100 0.98 -3.05 -14.52
CA ALA A 100 0.41 -2.78 -15.85
C ALA A 100 0.09 -1.29 -16.08
N MET A 101 -0.13 -0.52 -15.01
CA MET A 101 -0.28 0.94 -15.06
C MET A 101 1.07 1.69 -15.15
N ASN A 102 2.20 0.98 -15.23
CA ASN A 102 3.55 1.53 -15.14
C ASN A 102 3.82 2.28 -13.82
N ILE A 103 3.18 1.86 -12.73
CA ILE A 103 3.43 2.39 -11.40
C ILE A 103 4.37 1.43 -10.66
N PRO A 104 5.48 1.92 -10.09
CA PRO A 104 6.35 1.11 -9.24
C PRO A 104 5.58 0.51 -8.06
N ALA A 105 5.61 -0.82 -7.95
CA ALA A 105 5.16 -1.58 -6.78
C ALA A 105 6.40 -2.09 -6.05
N ILE A 106 6.75 -1.44 -4.93
CA ILE A 106 8.03 -1.64 -4.24
C ILE A 106 7.78 -2.46 -2.97
N GLU A 107 8.60 -3.49 -2.77
CA GLU A 107 8.74 -4.25 -1.54
C GLU A 107 10.20 -4.67 -1.38
N VAL A 108 10.68 -4.77 -0.15
CA VAL A 108 12.05 -5.21 0.14
C VAL A 108 11.99 -6.20 1.28
N GLU A 109 12.54 -7.39 1.07
CA GLU A 109 12.57 -8.44 2.09
C GLU A 109 13.18 -7.92 3.40
N GLY A 110 12.54 -8.26 4.52
CA GLY A 110 12.95 -7.86 5.85
C GLY A 110 12.50 -6.46 6.30
N TYR A 111 12.00 -5.61 5.40
CA TYR A 111 11.57 -4.23 5.71
C TYR A 111 10.08 -4.01 5.43
N GLU A 112 9.41 -3.27 6.30
CA GLU A 112 7.98 -2.96 6.18
C GLU A 112 7.73 -1.76 5.24
N ALA A 113 6.48 -1.59 4.81
CA ALA A 113 6.11 -0.49 3.92
C ALA A 113 6.40 0.89 4.53
N ASP A 114 6.29 1.04 5.86
CA ASP A 114 6.61 2.27 6.59
C ASP A 114 8.12 2.58 6.60
N ASP A 115 8.98 1.56 6.72
CA ASP A 115 10.44 1.69 6.58
C ASP A 115 10.82 2.24 5.20
N LEU A 116 10.20 1.68 4.16
CA LEU A 116 10.40 2.12 2.78
C LEU A 116 9.88 3.55 2.59
N ALA A 117 8.69 3.86 3.13
CA ALA A 117 8.10 5.19 3.06
C ALA A 117 9.01 6.23 3.71
N GLY A 118 9.48 5.98 4.93
CA GLY A 118 10.38 6.89 5.65
C GLY A 118 11.72 7.07 4.93
N THR A 119 12.31 5.98 4.42
CA THR A 119 13.58 6.02 3.69
C THR A 119 13.46 6.85 2.40
N LEU A 120 12.42 6.61 1.61
CA LEU A 120 12.20 7.33 0.34
C LEU A 120 11.81 8.78 0.60
N ALA A 121 10.98 9.04 1.61
CA ALA A 121 10.58 10.39 1.99
C ALA A 121 11.80 11.24 2.39
N TYR A 122 12.67 10.70 3.25
CA TYR A 122 13.87 11.40 3.70
C TYR A 122 14.81 11.73 2.54
N LYS A 123 15.06 10.77 1.65
CA LYS A 123 15.92 10.97 0.46
C LYS A 123 15.33 12.00 -0.49
N ALA A 124 14.06 11.85 -0.87
CA ALA A 124 13.41 12.75 -1.81
C ALA A 124 13.31 14.18 -1.26
N ALA A 125 13.02 14.35 0.03
CA ALA A 125 13.03 15.66 0.67
C ALA A 125 14.43 16.32 0.62
N GLY A 126 15.50 15.54 0.82
CA GLY A 126 16.88 16.00 0.67
C GLY A 126 17.23 16.46 -0.76
N GLU A 127 16.55 15.92 -1.76
CA GLU A 127 16.66 16.32 -3.17
C GLU A 127 15.70 17.46 -3.56
N GLY A 128 14.91 17.99 -2.61
CA GLY A 128 14.01 19.12 -2.84
C GLY A 128 12.60 18.75 -3.28
N PHE A 129 12.24 17.46 -3.30
CA PHE A 129 10.88 17.02 -3.61
C PHE A 129 9.92 17.31 -2.46
N GLN A 130 8.67 17.64 -2.78
CA GLN A 130 7.59 17.55 -1.80
C GLN A 130 7.14 16.09 -1.70
N VAL A 131 7.04 15.54 -0.49
CA VAL A 131 6.60 14.15 -0.30
C VAL A 131 5.20 14.11 0.29
N ARG A 132 4.35 13.24 -0.23
CA ARG A 132 3.01 12.94 0.30
C ARG A 132 2.88 11.46 0.58
N LEU A 133 2.74 11.11 1.86
CA LEU A 133 2.50 9.76 2.32
C LEU A 133 0.99 9.51 2.37
N VAL A 134 0.51 8.46 1.71
CA VAL A 134 -0.90 8.09 1.66
C VAL A 134 -1.08 6.80 2.44
N THR A 135 -1.48 6.93 3.70
CA THR A 135 -1.75 5.80 4.59
C THR A 135 -2.92 6.12 5.53
N SER A 136 -3.47 5.08 6.16
CA SER A 136 -4.33 5.19 7.35
C SER A 136 -3.61 4.84 8.65
N ASP A 137 -2.35 4.40 8.56
CA ASP A 137 -1.54 4.07 9.72
C ASP A 137 -1.08 5.34 10.44
N LYS A 138 -1.31 5.37 11.75
CA LYS A 138 -0.95 6.51 12.60
C LYS A 138 0.55 6.56 12.88
N ASP A 139 1.26 5.45 12.73
CA ASP A 139 2.69 5.36 12.97
C ASP A 139 3.48 6.23 12.00
N TYR A 140 2.92 6.55 10.83
CA TYR A 140 3.48 7.50 9.88
C TYR A 140 3.56 8.94 10.41
N GLY A 141 2.88 9.27 11.51
CA GLY A 141 2.98 10.59 12.16
C GLY A 141 4.37 10.90 12.74
N GLN A 142 5.28 9.92 12.76
CA GLN A 142 6.68 10.09 13.13
C GLN A 142 7.57 10.65 12.00
N LEU A 143 7.08 10.66 10.75
CA LEU A 143 7.79 11.09 9.54
C LEU A 143 7.44 12.55 9.19
#